data_AF-A0A961VAF9-F1
#
_entry.id   AF-A0A961VAF9-F1
#
_cell.length_a   1.000
_cell.length_b   1.000
_cell.length_c   1.000
_cell.angle_alpha   90.00
_cell.angle_beta   90.00
_cell.angle_gamma   90.00
#
_symmetry.space_group_name_H-M   'P 1'
#
loop_
_entity.id
_entity.type
_entity.pdbx_description
1 polymer ?
#
loop_
_entity_poly.entity_id
_entity_poly.type
_entity_poly.pdbx_seq_one_letter_code
_entity_poly.pdbx_strand_id
1 'polypeptide(L)'
;CQGNLQHIRLLTARGFRPLSRLHLANGIMAYLSAPLWALFLVIGAIIALQGQTMPIDYFPDPYSLFPTWPVIDSDRALNLLAITAGVLLAPKLAGLAVLVQTDPMARRWGGWSRLLPAILAETLLSALVAPILMVHQCLSVGSVLVGRDGGWKPLRRAPGTAIPLAAFARFHAVETVIGMAMLIAIALGVLTPLLVPIAASLAFAVPLSILMSMRPEGWFQDFAATPLHRNPTNILRLRERCRSALDGALGQPPVSAPQAEPDIPAGEIAEPLGVPAAAQ
;
A
#
# COMPACT_ATOMS: atom_id res chain seq x y z
N CYS A 1 0.73 -0.69 11.13
CA CYS A 1 2.11 -0.20 11.36
C CYS A 1 2.56 -0.33 12.81
N GLN A 2 1.66 -0.09 13.79
CA GLN A 2 1.99 -0.02 15.22
C GLN A 2 2.84 -1.19 15.76
N GLY A 3 2.44 -2.46 15.56
CA GLY A 3 3.20 -3.60 16.09
C GLY A 3 4.67 -3.62 15.65
N ASN A 4 4.92 -3.42 14.35
CA ASN A 4 6.29 -3.43 13.82
C ASN A 4 7.13 -2.22 14.29
N LEU A 5 6.51 -1.06 14.56
CA LEU A 5 7.22 0.12 15.10
C LEU A 5 7.48 0.01 16.62
N GLN A 6 6.62 -0.68 17.37
CA GLN A 6 6.82 -0.90 18.81
C GLN A 6 8.11 -1.69 19.11
N HIS A 7 8.52 -2.54 18.17
CA HIS A 7 9.75 -3.33 18.27
C HIS A 7 11.03 -2.53 17.99
N ILE A 8 10.98 -1.22 17.72
CA ILE A 8 12.20 -0.41 17.51
C ILE A 8 13.18 -0.50 18.68
N ARG A 9 12.68 -0.65 19.90
CA ARG A 9 13.49 -0.83 21.12
C ARG A 9 14.25 -2.15 21.17
N LEU A 10 13.82 -3.18 20.41
CA LEU A 10 14.52 -4.46 20.33
C LEU A 10 15.78 -4.40 19.46
N LEU A 11 15.95 -3.36 18.63
CA LEU A 11 17.19 -3.17 17.85
C LEU A 11 18.40 -2.95 18.75
N THR A 12 18.22 -2.28 19.89
CA THR A 12 19.27 -1.99 20.88
C THR A 12 19.32 -3.02 22.02
N ALA A 13 18.40 -3.99 22.05
CA ALA A 13 18.38 -5.03 23.07
C ALA A 13 19.61 -5.97 22.96
N ARG A 14 20.15 -6.34 24.13
CA ARG A 14 21.27 -7.28 24.24
C ARG A 14 20.79 -8.71 23.97
N GLY A 15 21.62 -9.52 23.32
CA GLY A 15 21.35 -10.94 23.06
C GLY A 15 20.88 -11.29 21.64
N PHE A 16 20.51 -10.31 20.80
CA PHE A 16 20.14 -10.55 19.40
C PHE A 16 21.37 -10.66 18.48
N ARG A 17 21.37 -11.68 17.62
CA ARG A 17 22.37 -11.79 16.53
C ARG A 17 22.22 -10.63 15.53
N PRO A 18 23.31 -10.15 14.90
CA PRO A 18 23.26 -9.04 13.94
C PRO A 18 22.26 -9.26 12.80
N LEU A 19 22.16 -10.48 12.27
CA LEU A 19 21.22 -10.81 11.19
C LEU A 19 19.75 -10.62 11.61
N SER A 20 19.40 -11.02 12.84
CA SER A 20 18.05 -10.82 13.37
C SER A 20 17.72 -9.34 13.54
N ARG A 21 18.72 -8.52 13.91
CA ARG A 21 18.56 -7.05 13.98
C ARG A 21 18.35 -6.45 12.61
N LEU A 22 19.06 -6.93 11.59
CA LEU A 22 18.87 -6.48 10.20
C LEU A 22 17.46 -6.79 9.70
N HIS A 23 16.94 -7.98 9.96
CA HIS A 23 15.56 -8.33 9.60
C HIS A 23 14.54 -7.44 10.31
N LEU A 24 14.74 -7.18 11.61
CA LEU A 24 13.88 -6.29 12.37
C LEU A 24 13.94 -4.84 11.83
N ALA A 25 15.14 -4.35 11.54
CA ALA A 25 15.37 -3.02 10.97
C ALA A 25 14.69 -2.89 9.59
N ASN A 26 14.78 -3.93 8.75
CA ASN A 26 14.09 -3.95 7.46
C ASN A 26 12.56 -3.90 7.62
N GLY A 27 12.01 -4.62 8.61
CA GLY A 27 10.59 -4.57 8.96
C GLY A 27 10.13 -3.19 9.43
N ILE A 28 10.96 -2.48 10.18
CA ILE A 28 10.71 -1.10 10.63
C ILE A 28 10.81 -0.11 9.44
N MET A 29 11.86 -0.22 8.64
CA MET A 29 12.09 0.61 7.46
C MET A 29 11.00 0.47 6.40
N ALA A 30 10.37 -0.70 6.29
CA ALA A 30 9.25 -0.92 5.37
C ALA A 30 8.04 0.00 5.64
N TYR A 31 7.88 0.52 6.87
CA TYR A 31 6.84 1.51 7.19
C TYR A 31 7.35 2.94 7.22
N LEU A 32 8.61 3.17 7.60
CA LEU A 32 9.24 4.50 7.62
C LEU A 32 9.60 5.02 6.23
N SER A 33 9.72 4.14 5.23
CA SER A 33 9.99 4.50 3.85
C SER A 33 8.95 5.46 3.28
N ALA A 34 7.66 5.29 3.59
CA ALA A 34 6.60 6.17 3.12
C ALA A 34 6.73 7.62 3.64
N PRO A 35 6.89 7.88 4.96
CA PRO A 35 7.21 9.22 5.46
C PRO A 35 8.44 9.85 4.83
N LEU A 36 9.51 9.07 4.63
CA LEU A 36 10.73 9.56 3.99
C LEU A 36 10.49 9.93 2.52
N TRP A 37 9.70 9.13 1.80
CA TRP A 37 9.31 9.41 0.43
C TRP A 37 8.42 10.66 0.33
N ALA A 38 7.45 10.82 1.25
CA ALA A 38 6.63 12.02 1.32
C ALA A 38 7.48 13.28 1.60
N LEU A 39 8.44 13.18 2.53
CA LEU A 39 9.37 14.27 2.82
C LEU A 39 10.22 14.62 1.58
N PHE A 40 10.72 13.62 0.86
CA PHE A 40 11.44 13.82 -0.39
C PHE A 40 10.60 14.58 -1.43
N LEU A 41 9.32 14.24 -1.60
CA LEU A 41 8.41 14.96 -2.50
C LEU A 41 8.18 16.41 -2.07
N VAL A 42 8.01 16.66 -0.76
CA VAL A 42 7.83 18.02 -0.22
C VAL A 42 9.08 18.86 -0.44
N ILE A 43 10.26 18.33 -0.10
CA ILE A 43 11.53 19.03 -0.33
C ILE A 43 11.74 19.29 -1.83
N GLY A 44 11.46 18.31 -2.68
CA GLY A 44 11.54 18.47 -4.14
C GLY A 44 10.61 19.55 -4.67
N ALA A 45 9.37 19.64 -4.14
CA ALA A 45 8.43 20.69 -4.48
C ALA A 45 8.91 22.09 -4.04
N ILE A 46 9.50 22.20 -2.84
CA ILE A 46 10.08 23.45 -2.34
C ILE A 46 11.25 23.90 -3.23
N ILE A 47 12.17 22.98 -3.57
CA ILE A 47 13.31 23.28 -4.46
C ILE A 47 12.80 23.71 -5.84
N ALA A 48 11.79 23.03 -6.38
CA ALA A 48 11.19 23.41 -7.66
C ALA A 48 10.57 24.82 -7.62
N LEU A 49 9.96 25.21 -6.50
CA LEU A 49 9.41 26.55 -6.32
C LEU A 49 10.52 27.61 -6.18
N GLN A 50 11.60 27.30 -5.47
CA GLN A 50 12.79 28.17 -5.39
C GLN A 50 13.43 28.38 -6.76
N GLY A 51 13.54 27.32 -7.57
CA GLY A 51 14.08 27.41 -8.94
C GLY A 51 13.26 28.32 -9.87
N GLN A 52 11.98 28.56 -9.59
CA GLN A 52 11.16 29.51 -10.35
C GLN A 52 11.39 30.97 -9.95
N THR A 53 11.90 31.21 -8.74
CA THR A 53 12.07 32.56 -8.17
C THR A 53 13.52 33.02 -8.15
N MET A 54 14.47 32.10 -8.16
CA MET A 54 15.90 32.42 -8.27
C MET A 54 16.27 32.72 -9.73
N PRO A 55 16.84 33.89 -10.02
CA PRO A 55 17.39 34.16 -11.35
C PRO A 55 18.55 33.21 -11.63
N ILE A 56 18.62 32.72 -12.87
CA ILE A 56 19.70 31.84 -13.32
C ILE A 56 20.99 32.66 -13.35
N ASP A 57 21.99 32.23 -12.58
CA ASP A 57 23.32 32.83 -12.61
C ASP A 57 24.12 32.26 -13.79
N TYR A 58 24.27 33.07 -14.84
CA TYR A 58 25.03 32.72 -16.03
C TYR A 58 26.54 32.91 -15.86
N PHE A 59 26.98 33.61 -14.80
CA PHE A 59 28.38 33.89 -14.49
C PHE A 59 28.71 33.52 -13.04
N PRO A 60 28.59 32.23 -12.67
CA PRO A 60 28.84 31.79 -11.29
C PRO A 60 30.33 31.93 -10.89
N ASP A 61 31.24 32.01 -11.85
CA ASP A 61 32.66 32.29 -11.64
C ASP A 61 32.96 33.77 -11.98
N PRO A 62 33.46 34.58 -11.02
CA PRO A 62 33.78 36.00 -11.24
C PRO A 62 34.75 36.27 -12.39
N TYR A 63 35.55 35.27 -12.79
CA TYR A 63 36.58 35.41 -13.81
C TYR A 63 36.25 34.71 -15.14
N SER A 64 35.02 34.24 -15.33
CA SER A 64 34.61 33.65 -16.62
C SER A 64 34.24 34.73 -17.66
N LEU A 65 34.90 34.68 -18.82
CA LEU A 65 34.59 35.55 -19.96
C LEU A 65 33.38 35.05 -20.79
N PHE A 66 32.88 33.84 -20.49
CA PHE A 66 31.78 33.20 -21.23
C PHE A 66 30.67 32.75 -20.27
N PRO A 67 29.39 32.91 -20.67
CA PRO A 67 28.28 32.45 -19.85
C PRO A 67 28.20 30.92 -19.81
N THR A 68 27.87 30.35 -18.64
CA THR A 68 27.53 28.94 -18.51
C THR A 68 26.03 28.75 -18.68
N TRP A 69 25.64 28.21 -19.83
CA TRP A 69 24.23 27.90 -20.10
C TRP A 69 23.79 26.67 -19.30
N PRO A 70 22.63 26.70 -18.62
CA PRO A 70 22.08 25.50 -18.00
C PRO A 70 21.70 24.49 -19.10
N VAL A 71 22.34 23.32 -19.09
CA VAL A 71 22.08 22.25 -20.05
C VAL A 71 21.19 21.19 -19.40
N ILE A 72 20.03 20.94 -19.99
CA ILE A 72 19.18 19.78 -19.66
C ILE A 72 19.55 18.67 -20.64
N ASP A 73 20.31 17.68 -20.16
CA ASP A 73 20.69 16.52 -20.97
C ASP A 73 19.59 15.45 -20.95
N SER A 74 18.67 15.57 -21.92
CA SER A 74 17.52 14.68 -22.07
C SER A 74 17.92 13.22 -22.29
N ASP A 75 19.03 12.97 -22.99
CA ASP A 75 19.49 11.61 -23.28
C ASP A 75 19.96 10.92 -22.00
N ARG A 76 20.73 11.62 -21.16
CA ARG A 76 21.13 11.08 -19.85
C ARG A 76 19.92 10.86 -18.94
N ALA A 77 18.94 11.77 -18.95
CA ALA A 77 17.72 11.62 -18.16
C ALA A 77 16.91 10.39 -18.60
N LEU A 78 16.75 10.17 -19.91
CA LEU A 78 16.08 9.00 -20.46
C LEU A 78 16.83 7.70 -20.17
N ASN A 79 18.16 7.70 -20.26
CA ASN A 79 18.97 6.53 -19.92
C ASN A 79 18.84 6.17 -18.43
N LEU A 80 18.89 7.16 -17.53
CA LEU A 80 18.66 6.95 -16.10
C LEU A 80 17.24 6.42 -15.84
N LEU A 81 16.23 6.96 -16.53
CA LEU A 81 14.84 6.47 -16.43
C LEU A 81 14.73 5.02 -16.92
N ALA A 82 15.36 4.67 -18.04
CA ALA A 82 15.33 3.31 -18.59
C ALA A 82 16.01 2.31 -17.65
N ILE A 83 17.18 2.66 -17.09
CA ILE A 83 17.89 1.81 -16.13
C ILE A 83 17.05 1.62 -14.86
N THR A 84 16.51 2.70 -14.29
CA THR A 84 15.69 2.62 -13.07
C THR A 84 14.41 1.82 -13.29
N ALA A 85 13.68 2.06 -14.38
CA ALA A 85 12.52 1.26 -14.76
C ALA A 85 12.89 -0.22 -14.96
N GLY A 86 14.02 -0.50 -15.60
CA GLY A 86 14.55 -1.85 -15.79
C GLY A 86 14.79 -2.56 -14.46
N VAL A 87 15.49 -1.92 -13.52
CA VAL A 87 15.76 -2.49 -12.19
C VAL A 87 14.47 -2.75 -11.40
N LEU A 88 13.51 -1.82 -11.45
CA LEU A 88 12.22 -1.96 -10.74
C LEU A 88 11.33 -3.07 -11.32
N LEU A 89 11.31 -3.23 -12.64
CA LEU A 89 10.44 -4.18 -13.34
C LEU A 89 11.10 -5.55 -13.54
N ALA A 90 12.43 -5.63 -13.49
CA ALA A 90 13.20 -6.87 -13.66
C ALA A 90 12.68 -8.06 -12.84
N PRO A 91 12.44 -7.96 -11.51
CA PRO A 91 11.97 -9.11 -10.73
C PRO A 91 10.58 -9.59 -11.16
N LYS A 92 9.68 -8.67 -11.57
CA LYS A 92 8.35 -9.05 -12.08
C LYS A 92 8.46 -9.76 -13.43
N LEU A 93 9.29 -9.26 -14.34
CA LEU A 93 9.51 -9.87 -15.65
C LEU A 93 10.22 -11.24 -15.55
N ALA A 94 11.19 -11.37 -14.64
CA ALA A 94 11.84 -12.64 -14.35
C ALA A 94 10.84 -13.66 -13.77
N GLY A 95 10.00 -13.23 -12.81
CA GLY A 95 8.94 -14.07 -12.25
C GLY A 95 7.94 -14.54 -13.31
N LEU A 96 7.54 -13.66 -14.23
CA LEU A 96 6.72 -14.02 -15.38
C LEU A 96 7.42 -15.02 -16.30
N ALA A 97 8.70 -14.79 -16.61
CA ALA A 97 9.49 -15.68 -17.46
C ALA A 97 9.57 -17.08 -16.86
N VAL A 98 9.84 -17.19 -15.56
CA VAL A 98 9.86 -18.46 -14.83
C VAL A 98 8.48 -19.11 -14.87
N LEU A 99 7.42 -18.38 -14.53
CA LEU A 99 6.05 -18.90 -14.52
C LEU A 99 5.65 -19.51 -15.87
N VAL A 100 5.92 -18.80 -16.97
CA VAL A 100 5.60 -19.28 -18.33
C VAL A 100 6.47 -20.48 -18.72
N GLN A 101 7.70 -20.58 -18.24
CA GLN A 101 8.59 -21.70 -18.56
C GLN A 101 8.29 -22.96 -17.74
N THR A 102 7.99 -22.81 -16.45
CA THR A 102 7.86 -23.93 -15.51
C THR A 102 6.43 -24.46 -15.37
N ASP A 103 5.41 -23.62 -15.57
CA ASP A 103 4.01 -24.01 -15.37
C ASP A 103 3.31 -24.27 -16.73
N PRO A 104 3.00 -25.54 -17.07
CA PRO A 104 2.28 -25.88 -18.29
C PRO A 104 0.87 -25.26 -18.35
N MET A 105 0.24 -25.01 -17.20
CA MET A 105 -1.08 -24.41 -17.10
C MET A 105 -1.03 -22.93 -17.52
N ALA A 106 0.00 -22.20 -17.09
CA ALA A 106 0.23 -20.80 -17.47
C ALA A 106 0.42 -20.66 -18.99
N ARG A 107 1.12 -21.60 -19.63
CA ARG A 107 1.28 -21.64 -21.10
C ARG A 107 -0.04 -21.89 -21.83
N ARG A 108 -0.83 -22.86 -21.35
CA ARG A 108 -2.15 -23.19 -21.91
C ARG A 108 -3.15 -22.03 -21.82
N TRP A 109 -2.89 -21.07 -20.93
CA TRP A 109 -3.72 -19.90 -20.70
C TRP A 109 -3.35 -18.66 -21.52
N GLY A 110 -2.43 -18.80 -22.48
CA GLY A 110 -1.98 -17.71 -23.34
C GLY A 110 -0.57 -17.21 -23.01
N GLY A 111 0.06 -17.74 -21.95
CA GLY A 111 1.46 -17.44 -21.63
C GLY A 111 1.76 -15.93 -21.65
N TRP A 112 2.74 -15.53 -22.45
CA TRP A 112 3.17 -14.13 -22.57
C TRP A 112 2.07 -13.17 -23.03
N SER A 113 1.23 -13.54 -24.01
CA SER A 113 0.27 -12.60 -24.61
C SER A 113 -0.85 -12.19 -23.66
N ARG A 114 -1.20 -13.05 -22.70
CA ARG A 114 -2.22 -12.76 -21.69
C ARG A 114 -1.62 -12.23 -20.38
N LEU A 115 -0.51 -12.79 -19.93
CA LEU A 115 0.06 -12.46 -18.62
C LEU A 115 0.86 -11.15 -18.63
N LEU A 116 1.50 -10.80 -19.76
CA LEU A 116 2.23 -9.53 -19.87
C LEU A 116 1.31 -8.31 -19.71
N PRO A 117 0.20 -8.17 -20.46
CA PRO A 117 -0.70 -7.03 -20.26
C PRO A 117 -1.35 -7.04 -18.87
N ALA A 118 -1.61 -8.21 -18.28
CA ALA A 118 -2.13 -8.32 -16.92
C ALA A 118 -1.13 -7.75 -15.88
N ILE A 119 0.15 -8.11 -15.97
CA ILE A 119 1.20 -7.59 -15.09
C ILE A 119 1.43 -6.09 -15.31
N LEU A 120 1.34 -5.61 -16.56
CA LEU A 120 1.43 -4.17 -16.84
C LEU A 120 0.25 -3.41 -16.23
N ALA A 121 -0.98 -3.91 -16.38
CA ALA A 121 -2.16 -3.32 -15.77
C ALA A 121 -2.09 -3.34 -14.24
N GLU A 122 -1.65 -4.46 -13.65
CA GLU A 122 -1.39 -4.57 -12.21
C GLU A 122 -0.35 -3.56 -11.74
N THR A 123 0.73 -3.38 -12.51
CA THR A 123 1.81 -2.44 -12.18
C THR A 123 1.36 -1.00 -12.27
N LEU A 124 0.59 -0.64 -13.30
CA LEU A 124 0.00 0.69 -13.44
C LEU A 124 -0.97 0.98 -12.28
N LEU A 125 -1.84 0.03 -11.96
CA LEU A 125 -2.77 0.14 -10.84
C LEU A 125 -2.03 0.24 -9.50
N SER A 126 -0.97 -0.55 -9.31
CA SER A 126 -0.12 -0.49 -8.11
C SER A 126 0.57 0.86 -7.98
N ALA A 127 1.10 1.39 -9.08
CA ALA A 127 1.71 2.72 -9.12
C ALA A 127 0.69 3.81 -8.78
N LEU A 128 -0.57 3.67 -9.25
CA LEU A 128 -1.65 4.59 -8.94
C LEU A 128 -2.14 4.47 -7.49
N VAL A 129 -2.06 3.32 -6.86
CA VAL A 129 -2.44 3.13 -5.45
C VAL A 129 -1.31 3.51 -4.48
N ALA A 130 -0.05 3.50 -4.94
CA ALA A 130 1.11 3.76 -4.08
C ALA A 130 1.06 5.12 -3.34
N PRO A 131 0.70 6.27 -3.96
CA PRO A 131 0.57 7.54 -3.24
C PRO A 131 -0.51 7.52 -2.16
N ILE A 132 -1.64 6.86 -2.42
CA ILE A 132 -2.73 6.70 -1.44
C ILE A 132 -2.20 5.94 -0.22
N LEU A 133 -1.51 4.82 -0.47
CA LEU A 133 -0.92 4.02 0.59
C LEU A 133 0.18 4.80 1.35
N MET A 134 0.96 5.63 0.66
CA MET A 134 1.97 6.50 1.29
C MET A 134 1.32 7.42 2.32
N VAL A 135 0.25 8.15 1.97
CA VAL A 135 -0.44 9.03 2.92
C VAL A 135 -0.95 8.24 4.12
N HIS A 136 -1.57 7.08 3.89
CA HIS A 136 -2.07 6.25 4.97
C HIS A 136 -0.96 5.72 5.91
N GLN A 137 0.20 5.36 5.34
CA GLN A 137 1.37 4.95 6.11
C GLN A 137 1.96 6.13 6.90
N CYS A 138 2.02 7.33 6.33
CA CYS A 138 2.43 8.55 7.03
C CYS A 138 1.52 8.85 8.22
N LEU A 139 0.21 8.81 8.04
CA LEU A 139 -0.77 9.02 9.11
C LEU A 139 -0.63 7.96 10.21
N SER A 140 -0.43 6.69 9.81
CA SER A 140 -0.25 5.57 10.75
C SER A 140 1.07 5.65 11.53
N VAL A 141 2.14 6.15 10.91
CA VAL A 141 3.42 6.39 11.61
C VAL A 141 3.25 7.57 12.56
N GLY A 142 2.62 8.66 12.11
CA GLY A 142 2.35 9.85 12.92
C GLY A 142 1.48 9.53 14.15
N SER A 143 0.46 8.69 14.02
CA SER A 143 -0.38 8.30 15.16
C SER A 143 0.42 7.55 16.23
N VAL A 144 1.32 6.66 15.83
CA VAL A 144 2.21 5.91 16.75
C VAL A 144 3.18 6.85 17.46
N LEU A 145 3.74 7.85 16.76
CA LEU A 145 4.65 8.83 17.36
C LEU A 145 3.97 9.73 18.40
N VAL A 146 2.69 10.04 18.20
CA VAL A 146 1.86 10.81 19.17
C VAL A 146 1.35 9.92 20.32
N GLY A 147 1.61 8.60 20.28
CA GLY A 147 1.17 7.66 21.31
C GLY A 147 -0.31 7.28 21.21
N ARG A 148 -0.94 7.46 20.04
CA ARG A 148 -2.31 6.99 19.80
C ARG A 148 -2.30 5.52 19.42
N ASP A 149 -3.06 4.73 20.16
CA ASP A 149 -3.27 3.32 19.83
C ASP A 149 -4.28 3.16 18.70
N GLY A 150 -3.81 2.59 17.59
CA GLY A 150 -4.66 2.06 16.53
C GLY A 150 -5.17 0.69 16.97
N GLY A 151 -6.16 0.66 17.85
CA GLY A 151 -6.73 -0.59 18.37
C GLY A 151 -7.07 -1.59 17.26
N TRP A 152 -6.94 -2.89 17.57
CA TRP A 152 -7.27 -3.96 16.63
C TRP A 152 -8.78 -4.00 16.40
N LYS A 153 -9.24 -3.44 15.28
CA LYS A 153 -10.64 -3.53 14.88
C LYS A 153 -10.89 -4.88 14.24
N PRO A 154 -11.88 -5.68 14.71
CA PRO A 154 -12.19 -6.95 14.09
C PRO A 154 -12.61 -6.71 12.63
N LEU A 155 -12.09 -7.54 11.73
CA LEU A 155 -12.34 -7.43 10.30
C LEU A 155 -13.83 -7.70 10.01
N ARG A 156 -14.63 -6.64 9.88
CA ARG A 156 -16.01 -6.72 9.36
C ARG A 156 -15.97 -6.93 7.85
N ARG A 157 -15.69 -8.16 7.41
CA ARG A 157 -16.00 -8.61 6.04
C ARG A 157 -17.00 -9.75 6.12
N ALA A 158 -18.26 -9.39 6.37
CA ALA A 158 -19.36 -10.27 6.00
C ALA A 158 -19.50 -10.20 4.46
N PRO A 159 -19.54 -11.34 3.75
CA PRO A 159 -19.76 -11.32 2.31
C PRO A 159 -21.14 -10.71 2.00
N GLY A 160 -21.18 -9.68 1.15
CA GLY A 160 -22.41 -9.06 0.66
C GLY A 160 -22.83 -7.74 1.32
N THR A 161 -22.12 -7.24 2.34
CA THR A 161 -22.43 -5.91 2.91
C THR A 161 -21.84 -4.81 2.04
N ALA A 162 -22.69 -4.05 1.34
CA ALA A 162 -22.28 -2.84 0.63
C ALA A 162 -21.77 -1.80 1.63
N ILE A 163 -20.54 -1.32 1.42
CA ILE A 163 -19.96 -0.23 2.22
C ILE A 163 -20.54 1.08 1.67
N PRO A 164 -21.14 1.95 2.51
CA PRO A 164 -21.71 3.19 2.02
C PRO A 164 -20.63 4.12 1.46
N LEU A 165 -20.94 4.88 0.41
CA LEU A 165 -20.02 5.85 -0.21
C LEU A 165 -19.44 6.84 0.82
N ALA A 166 -20.26 7.27 1.77
CA ALA A 166 -19.84 8.15 2.85
C ALA A 166 -18.70 7.56 3.71
N ALA A 167 -18.64 6.23 3.88
CA ALA A 167 -17.54 5.60 4.59
C ALA A 167 -16.23 5.67 3.80
N PHE A 168 -16.27 5.47 2.47
CA PHE A 168 -15.09 5.65 1.62
C PHE A 168 -14.63 7.11 1.60
N ALA A 169 -15.56 8.06 1.47
CA ALA A 169 -15.24 9.48 1.47
C ALA A 169 -14.60 9.94 2.78
N ARG A 170 -15.11 9.47 3.93
CA ARG A 170 -14.53 9.79 5.25
C ARG A 170 -13.17 9.13 5.44
N PHE A 171 -12.98 7.92 4.94
CA PHE A 171 -11.73 7.20 5.07
C PHE A 171 -10.61 7.83 4.23
N HIS A 172 -10.93 8.24 2.99
CA HIS A 172 -9.97 8.86 2.05
C HIS A 172 -10.02 10.39 2.02
N ALA A 173 -10.56 11.02 3.07
CA ALA A 173 -10.79 12.47 3.10
C ALA A 173 -9.47 13.26 3.03
N VAL A 174 -8.43 12.78 3.72
CA VAL A 174 -7.13 13.44 3.78
C VAL A 174 -6.45 13.38 2.41
N GLU A 175 -6.47 12.20 1.79
CA GLU A 175 -5.91 11.93 0.47
C GLU A 175 -6.58 12.78 -0.60
N THR A 176 -7.91 12.81 -0.62
CA THR A 176 -8.67 13.57 -1.62
C THR A 176 -8.46 15.08 -1.48
N VAL A 177 -8.40 15.62 -0.25
CA VAL A 177 -8.11 17.03 0.00
C VAL A 177 -6.70 17.39 -0.45
N ILE A 178 -5.69 16.59 -0.10
CA ILE A 178 -4.30 16.82 -0.51
C ILE A 178 -4.19 16.74 -2.04
N GLY A 179 -4.77 15.72 -2.65
CA GLY A 179 -4.75 15.54 -4.10
C GLY A 179 -5.41 16.71 -4.84
N MET A 180 -6.57 17.16 -4.37
CA MET A 180 -7.26 18.31 -4.96
C MET A 180 -6.46 19.61 -4.80
N ALA A 181 -5.88 19.84 -3.61
CA ALA A 181 -5.01 21.00 -3.37
C ALA A 181 -3.78 20.98 -4.30
N MET A 182 -3.17 19.81 -4.50
CA MET A 182 -2.06 19.66 -5.45
C MET A 182 -2.50 19.93 -6.89
N LEU A 183 -3.64 19.41 -7.34
CA LEU A 183 -4.16 19.69 -8.69
C LEU A 183 -4.42 21.18 -8.91
N ILE A 184 -5.00 21.86 -7.93
CA ILE A 184 -5.21 23.32 -7.98
C ILE A 184 -3.86 24.05 -8.02
N ALA A 185 -2.90 23.67 -7.17
CA ALA A 185 -1.58 24.28 -7.17
C ALA A 185 -0.82 24.06 -8.50
N ILE A 186 -0.98 22.91 -9.15
CA ILE A 186 -0.46 22.66 -10.50
C ILE A 186 -1.16 23.56 -11.52
N ALA A 187 -2.49 23.68 -11.46
CA ALA A 187 -3.25 24.54 -12.37
C ALA A 187 -2.90 26.04 -12.24
N LEU A 188 -2.52 26.48 -11.03
CA LEU A 188 -2.04 27.83 -10.74
C LEU A 188 -0.55 28.04 -11.07
N GLY A 189 0.16 27.01 -11.54
CA GLY A 189 1.59 27.07 -11.85
C GLY A 189 2.53 27.05 -10.64
N VAL A 190 2.01 26.83 -9.43
CA VAL A 190 2.81 26.76 -8.20
C VAL A 190 3.60 25.46 -8.12
N LEU A 191 2.98 24.34 -8.53
CA LEU A 191 3.61 23.02 -8.58
C LEU A 191 3.87 22.59 -10.02
N THR A 192 4.93 21.81 -10.21
CA THR A 192 5.27 21.26 -11.54
C THR A 192 4.20 20.26 -12.02
N PRO A 193 3.84 20.27 -13.32
CA PRO A 193 2.96 19.27 -13.93
C PRO A 193 3.47 17.83 -13.79
N LEU A 194 4.75 17.62 -13.50
CA LEU A 194 5.32 16.29 -13.30
C LEU A 194 4.72 15.56 -12.09
N LEU A 195 4.11 16.30 -11.14
CA LEU A 195 3.42 15.74 -9.98
C LEU A 195 1.98 15.29 -10.27
N VAL A 196 1.47 15.49 -11.49
CA VAL A 196 0.10 15.10 -11.87
C VAL A 196 -0.21 13.62 -11.56
N PRO A 197 0.65 12.63 -11.83
CA PRO A 197 0.34 11.23 -11.51
C PRO A 197 0.06 10.99 -10.02
N ILE A 198 0.80 11.70 -9.15
CA ILE A 198 0.64 11.64 -7.69
C ILE A 198 -0.62 12.40 -7.27
N ALA A 199 -0.81 13.61 -7.77
CA ALA A 199 -1.97 14.45 -7.45
C ALA A 199 -3.29 13.79 -7.89
N ALA A 200 -3.31 13.22 -9.10
CA ALA A 200 -4.46 12.50 -9.64
C ALA A 200 -4.76 11.23 -8.83
N SER A 201 -3.75 10.43 -8.51
CA SER A 201 -3.88 9.27 -7.61
C SER A 201 -4.61 9.63 -6.31
N LEU A 202 -4.16 10.68 -5.64
CA LEU A 202 -4.72 11.13 -4.37
C LEU A 202 -6.13 11.73 -4.52
N ALA A 203 -6.35 12.55 -5.54
CA ALA A 203 -7.67 13.15 -5.80
C ALA A 203 -8.74 12.10 -6.14
N PHE A 204 -8.34 11.03 -6.84
CA PHE A 204 -9.21 9.91 -7.20
C PHE A 204 -9.15 8.73 -6.21
N ALA A 205 -8.67 8.94 -4.97
CA ALA A 205 -8.56 7.86 -3.98
C ALA A 205 -9.89 7.15 -3.70
N VAL A 206 -10.99 7.91 -3.57
CA VAL A 206 -12.34 7.37 -3.34
C VAL A 206 -12.81 6.47 -4.49
N PRO A 207 -12.90 6.94 -5.75
CA PRO A 207 -13.37 6.10 -6.85
C PRO A 207 -12.44 4.90 -7.10
N LEU A 208 -11.12 5.07 -6.95
CA LEU A 208 -10.18 3.96 -7.06
C LEU A 208 -10.43 2.90 -5.99
N SER A 209 -10.65 3.30 -4.73
CA SER A 209 -10.95 2.37 -3.65
C SER A 209 -12.27 1.64 -3.85
N ILE A 210 -13.27 2.29 -4.44
CA ILE A 210 -14.56 1.67 -4.78
C ILE A 210 -14.34 0.63 -5.88
N LEU A 211 -13.65 1.02 -6.96
CA LEU A 211 -13.34 0.12 -8.08
C LEU A 211 -12.60 -1.14 -7.60
N MET A 212 -11.64 -0.98 -6.68
CA MET A 212 -10.90 -2.10 -6.09
C MET A 212 -11.71 -2.94 -5.11
N SER A 213 -12.80 -2.40 -4.54
CA SER A 213 -13.70 -3.12 -3.65
C SER A 213 -14.76 -3.92 -4.41
N MET A 214 -15.00 -3.61 -5.68
CA MET A 214 -15.95 -4.35 -6.50
C MET A 214 -15.43 -5.75 -6.81
N ARG A 215 -16.33 -6.71 -6.92
CA ARG A 215 -15.97 -8.04 -7.43
C ARG A 215 -15.74 -7.92 -8.93
N PRO A 216 -14.58 -8.38 -9.44
CA PRO A 216 -14.36 -8.41 -10.87
C PRO A 216 -15.34 -9.40 -11.50
N GLU A 217 -16.13 -8.93 -12.48
CA GLU A 217 -17.10 -9.75 -13.22
C GLU A 217 -16.76 -9.77 -14.71
N GLY A 218 -17.13 -10.85 -15.40
CA GLY A 218 -16.97 -11.00 -16.84
C GLY A 218 -15.52 -10.96 -17.32
N TRP A 219 -15.25 -10.17 -18.37
CA TRP A 219 -13.94 -10.13 -19.03
C TRP A 219 -12.80 -9.69 -18.10
N PHE A 220 -13.08 -8.84 -17.10
CA PHE A 220 -12.07 -8.35 -16.17
C PHE A 220 -11.67 -9.44 -15.15
N GLN A 221 -12.64 -10.26 -14.72
CA GLN A 221 -12.34 -11.47 -13.94
C GLN A 221 -11.43 -12.39 -14.75
N ASP A 222 -11.71 -12.53 -16.04
CA ASP A 222 -10.92 -13.37 -16.90
C ASP A 222 -9.49 -12.84 -17.11
N PHE A 223 -9.34 -11.53 -17.24
CA PHE A 223 -8.06 -10.85 -17.39
C PHE A 223 -7.21 -10.90 -16.11
N ALA A 224 -7.82 -10.69 -14.95
CA ALA A 224 -7.15 -10.68 -13.64
C ALA A 224 -7.08 -12.06 -12.95
N ALA A 225 -7.70 -13.11 -13.52
CA ALA A 225 -7.68 -14.44 -12.94
C ALA A 225 -6.27 -15.03 -12.95
N THR A 226 -5.79 -15.42 -11.76
CA THR A 226 -4.59 -16.24 -11.64
C THR A 226 -4.91 -17.70 -11.97
N PRO A 227 -3.92 -18.51 -12.40
CA PRO A 227 -4.12 -19.94 -12.68
C PRO A 227 -4.76 -20.68 -11.50
N LEU A 228 -4.39 -20.29 -10.26
CA LEU A 228 -4.93 -20.86 -9.03
C LEU A 228 -6.40 -20.52 -8.79
N HIS A 229 -6.88 -19.38 -9.30
CA HIS A 229 -8.28 -18.95 -9.08
C HIS A 229 -9.27 -19.79 -9.88
N ARG A 230 -8.89 -20.28 -11.06
CA ARG A 230 -9.75 -21.17 -11.86
C ARG A 230 -9.43 -22.65 -11.69
N ASN A 231 -8.22 -22.99 -11.24
CA ASN A 231 -7.90 -24.35 -10.83
C ASN A 231 -7.48 -24.36 -9.36
N PRO A 232 -8.46 -24.19 -8.44
CA PRO A 232 -8.16 -24.17 -7.01
C PRO A 232 -7.54 -25.49 -6.59
N THR A 233 -6.48 -25.40 -5.78
CA THR A 233 -5.82 -26.57 -5.18
C THR A 233 -6.81 -27.39 -4.36
N ASN A 234 -6.51 -28.67 -4.16
CA ASN A 234 -7.36 -29.57 -3.38
C ASN A 234 -7.65 -29.04 -1.98
N ILE A 235 -6.70 -28.31 -1.37
CA ILE A 235 -6.86 -27.68 -0.05
C ILE A 235 -7.95 -26.59 -0.09
N LEU A 236 -7.98 -25.75 -1.12
CA LEU A 236 -9.02 -24.71 -1.27
C LEU A 236 -10.40 -25.33 -1.50
N ARG A 237 -10.47 -26.38 -2.33
CA ARG A 237 -11.70 -27.16 -2.54
C ARG A 237 -12.18 -27.83 -1.26
N LEU A 238 -11.26 -28.39 -0.46
CA LEU A 238 -11.57 -29.01 0.83
C LEU A 238 -12.08 -27.97 1.83
N ARG A 239 -11.41 -26.81 1.93
CA ARG A 239 -11.86 -25.68 2.76
C ARG A 239 -13.29 -25.29 2.42
N GLU A 240 -13.62 -25.13 1.14
CA GLU A 240 -14.98 -24.79 0.70
C GLU A 240 -16.00 -25.85 1.08
N ARG A 241 -15.69 -27.13 0.88
CA ARG A 241 -16.55 -28.25 1.30
C ARG A 241 -16.77 -28.29 2.81
N CYS A 242 -15.70 -28.16 3.59
CA CYS A 242 -15.78 -28.13 5.05
C CYS A 242 -16.57 -26.93 5.54
N ARG A 243 -16.37 -25.75 4.93
CA ARG A 243 -17.13 -24.55 5.25
C ARG A 243 -18.61 -24.72 4.93
N SER A 244 -18.97 -25.24 3.76
CA SER A 244 -20.37 -25.50 3.42
C SER A 244 -21.01 -26.54 4.34
N ALA A 245 -20.26 -27.56 4.77
CA ALA A 245 -20.74 -28.56 5.71
C ALA A 245 -20.95 -27.96 7.11
N LEU A 246 -20.03 -27.09 7.55
CA LEU A 246 -20.15 -26.38 8.83
C LEU A 246 -21.33 -25.40 8.82
N ASP A 247 -21.47 -24.60 7.75
CA ASP A 247 -22.59 -23.66 7.60
C ASP A 247 -23.94 -24.41 7.56
N GLY A 248 -23.98 -25.57 6.91
CA GLY A 248 -25.16 -26.45 6.91
C GLY A 248 -25.46 -27.08 8.27
N ALA A 249 -24.43 -27.47 9.04
CA ALA A 249 -24.59 -28.04 10.37
C ALA A 249 -24.97 -27.00 11.44
N LEU A 250 -24.52 -25.75 11.29
CA LEU A 250 -24.84 -24.66 12.19
C LEU A 250 -26.26 -24.11 12.01
N GLY A 251 -26.95 -24.42 10.91
CA GLY A 251 -28.35 -24.02 10.67
C GLY A 251 -28.62 -22.51 10.72
N GLN A 252 -27.58 -21.69 10.80
CA GLN A 252 -27.67 -20.25 10.95
C GLN A 252 -27.46 -19.57 9.61
N PRO A 253 -28.31 -18.59 9.22
CA PRO A 253 -27.90 -17.60 8.23
C PRO A 253 -26.60 -16.92 8.71
N PRO A 254 -25.77 -16.39 7.80
CA PRO A 254 -24.43 -15.92 8.13
C PRO A 254 -24.49 -15.01 9.34
N VAL A 255 -23.73 -15.36 10.39
CA VAL A 255 -23.63 -14.65 11.67
C VAL A 255 -23.74 -13.15 11.43
N SER A 256 -24.93 -12.59 11.65
CA SER A 256 -25.11 -11.16 11.83
C SER A 256 -24.24 -10.81 13.03
N ALA A 257 -23.42 -9.77 12.85
CA ALA A 257 -22.45 -9.32 13.84
C ALA A 257 -23.03 -9.35 15.27
N PRO A 258 -22.20 -9.63 16.31
CA PRO A 258 -22.65 -9.42 17.68
C PRO A 258 -23.25 -8.02 17.74
N GLN A 259 -24.56 -7.97 18.05
CA GLN A 259 -25.21 -6.74 18.44
C GLN A 259 -24.39 -6.18 19.60
N ALA A 260 -24.19 -4.86 19.58
CA ALA A 260 -23.40 -4.15 20.58
C ALA A 260 -23.71 -4.73 21.97
N GLU A 261 -22.70 -5.33 22.59
CA GLU A 261 -22.77 -5.78 23.96
C GLU A 261 -23.16 -4.55 24.79
N PRO A 262 -24.27 -4.59 25.55
CA PRO A 262 -24.66 -3.45 26.38
C PRO A 262 -23.50 -3.18 27.34
N ASP A 263 -23.10 -1.91 27.48
CA ASP A 263 -22.06 -1.46 28.41
C ASP A 263 -22.32 -2.06 29.79
N ILE A 264 -21.57 -3.10 30.15
CA ILE A 264 -21.55 -3.64 31.51
C ILE A 264 -20.64 -2.70 32.30
N PRO A 265 -21.16 -1.93 33.28
CA PRO A 265 -20.32 -1.06 34.09
C PRO A 265 -19.27 -1.88 34.84
N ALA A 266 -18.05 -1.35 34.90
CA ALA A 266 -16.81 -2.01 35.34
C ALA A 266 -16.72 -2.35 36.86
N GLY A 267 -17.80 -2.85 37.47
CA GLY A 267 -17.90 -3.06 38.91
C GLY A 267 -17.92 -4.51 39.40
N GLU A 268 -18.07 -5.52 38.53
CA GLU A 268 -18.51 -6.85 39.00
C GLU A 268 -17.68 -8.02 38.43
N ILE A 269 -16.35 -7.91 38.47
CA ILE A 269 -15.45 -9.05 38.26
C ILE A 269 -14.42 -9.09 39.38
N ALA A 270 -14.87 -9.47 40.57
CA ALA A 270 -13.98 -9.83 41.67
C ALA A 270 -14.57 -11.04 42.42
N GLU A 271 -14.38 -12.23 41.86
CA GLU A 271 -14.38 -13.46 42.67
C GLU A 271 -13.29 -14.40 42.13
N PRO A 272 -12.21 -14.65 42.88
CA PRO A 272 -11.16 -15.56 42.45
C PRO A 272 -11.61 -17.01 42.70
N LEU A 273 -11.68 -17.79 41.62
CA LEU A 273 -11.82 -19.24 41.65
C LEU A 273 -10.73 -19.87 42.55
N GLY A 274 -11.15 -20.38 43.71
CA GLY A 274 -10.30 -21.12 44.64
C GLY A 274 -9.86 -22.45 44.05
N VAL A 275 -8.55 -22.63 43.90
CA VAL A 275 -7.93 -23.92 43.59
C VAL A 275 -7.69 -24.66 44.91
N PRO A 276 -8.20 -25.88 45.11
CA PRO A 276 -7.92 -26.65 46.32
C PRO A 276 -6.48 -27.17 46.28
N ALA A 277 -5.73 -26.88 47.34
CA ALA A 277 -4.40 -27.42 47.59
C ALA A 277 -4.50 -28.92 47.91
N ALA A 278 -3.86 -29.76 47.08
CA ALA A 278 -3.64 -31.16 47.40
C ALA A 278 -2.50 -31.27 48.42
N ALA A 279 -2.79 -31.89 49.55
CA ALA A 279 -1.81 -32.36 50.53
C ALA A 279 -2.00 -33.86 50.73
N GLN A 280 -0.85 -34.55 50.83
CA GLN A 280 -0.59 -35.99 51.02
C GLN A 280 -0.42 -36.81 49.75
#